data_AF-A0A382ZHH0-F1
#
_entry.id   AF-A0A382ZHH0-F1
#
_cell.length_a   1.000
_cell.length_b   1.000
_cell.length_c   1.000
_cell.angle_alpha   90.00
_cell.angle_beta   90.00
_cell.angle_gamma   90.00
#
_symmetry.space_group_name_H-M   'P 1'
#
loop_
_entity.id
_entity.type
_entity.pdbx_description
1 polymer ?
#
loop_
_entity_poly.entity_id
_entity_poly.type
_entity_poly.pdbx_seq_one_letter_code
_entity_poly.pdbx_strand_id
1 'polypeptide(L)'
;GGIDIDAGSAGINVDSTGGITVGGTNATGVTLGKSDTTVTVAGSLDVNGTVTTIDSANTYIADKFMIIASGSATDTDGGVLIQNSAGAGYALGYDSGIDRWVFDADLAHNATDIGPDAYVGVIETGTGHGDSQAVPIYGGTTNGVGTIYIDTDAGDQGIWIYS
;
A
#
# COMPACT_ATOMS: atom_id res chain seq x y z
N GLY A 1 -38.79 2.42 18.63
CA GLY A 1 -39.22 3.69 18.02
C GLY A 1 -38.16 4.71 18.33
N GLY A 2 -37.58 5.34 17.30
CA GLY A 2 -36.57 6.39 17.44
C GLY A 2 -37.18 7.78 17.25
N ILE A 3 -36.36 8.81 17.43
CA ILE A 3 -36.66 10.15 16.95
C ILE A 3 -36.45 10.13 15.43
N ASP A 4 -37.47 10.51 14.69
CA ASP A 4 -37.37 10.79 13.25
C ASP A 4 -37.33 12.32 13.07
N ILE A 5 -36.34 12.80 12.34
CA ILE A 5 -36.18 14.24 12.05
C ILE A 5 -36.14 14.39 10.54
N ASP A 6 -37.29 14.71 9.96
CA ASP A 6 -37.42 15.09 8.57
C ASP A 6 -37.32 16.61 8.45
N ALA A 7 -36.21 17.10 7.92
CA ALA A 7 -36.08 18.50 7.58
C ALA A 7 -36.42 18.70 6.11
N GLY A 8 -37.33 19.65 5.84
CA GLY A 8 -37.67 20.06 4.48
C GLY A 8 -36.50 20.75 3.77
N SER A 9 -36.80 21.63 2.81
CA SER A 9 -35.79 22.25 1.93
C SER A 9 -34.67 23.03 2.64
N ALA A 10 -34.87 23.46 3.88
CA ALA A 10 -33.87 24.17 4.66
C ALA A 10 -32.84 23.24 5.35
N GLY A 11 -33.11 21.94 5.41
CA GLY A 11 -32.25 20.95 6.04
C GLY A 11 -32.09 21.15 7.56
N ILE A 12 -31.14 20.40 8.13
CA ILE A 12 -30.71 20.53 9.52
C ILE A 12 -29.29 21.10 9.47
N ASN A 13 -29.08 22.27 10.07
CA ASN A 13 -27.73 22.79 10.32
C ASN A 13 -27.33 22.45 11.75
N VAL A 14 -26.27 21.64 11.93
CA VAL A 14 -25.72 21.30 13.24
C VAL A 14 -24.38 22.03 13.39
N ASP A 15 -24.43 23.22 13.98
CA ASP A 15 -23.27 24.07 14.23
C ASP A 15 -22.84 23.94 15.69
N SER A 16 -21.88 23.06 15.94
CA SER A 16 -21.31 22.82 17.27
C SER A 16 -19.88 23.35 17.31
N THR A 17 -19.56 24.12 18.35
CA THR A 17 -18.18 24.52 18.65
C THR A 17 -17.37 23.40 19.34
N GLY A 18 -18.05 22.33 19.78
CA GLY A 18 -17.44 21.10 20.27
C GLY A 18 -17.60 19.94 19.27
N GLY A 19 -17.13 18.75 19.65
CA GLY A 19 -17.26 17.55 18.81
C GLY A 19 -18.71 17.13 18.58
N ILE A 20 -19.00 16.67 17.36
CA ILE A 20 -20.26 16.01 17.02
C ILE A 20 -19.99 14.51 17.01
N THR A 21 -20.62 13.77 17.91
CA THR A 21 -20.52 12.30 17.93
C THR A 21 -21.81 11.71 17.37
N VAL A 22 -21.70 10.96 16.29
CA VAL A 22 -22.80 10.18 15.72
C VAL A 22 -22.51 8.70 15.96
N GLY A 23 -23.50 7.96 16.43
CA GLY A 23 -23.39 6.52 16.66
C GLY A 23 -22.67 6.10 17.94
N GLY A 24 -21.75 6.90 18.49
CA GLY A 24 -21.15 6.70 19.81
C GLY A 24 -20.78 5.23 20.12
N THR A 25 -21.07 4.78 21.35
CA THR A 25 -20.75 3.40 21.80
C THR A 25 -21.82 2.38 21.39
N ASN A 26 -23.06 2.81 21.13
CA ASN A 26 -24.19 1.90 21.05
C ASN A 26 -24.70 1.64 19.64
N ALA A 27 -24.31 2.44 18.64
CA ALA A 27 -24.73 2.18 17.27
C ALA A 27 -24.04 0.92 16.74
N THR A 28 -24.84 0.07 16.10
CA THR A 28 -24.36 -1.09 15.34
C THR A 28 -24.02 -0.74 13.90
N GLY A 29 -24.32 0.49 13.47
CA GLY A 29 -24.00 1.04 12.16
C GLY A 29 -24.48 2.48 12.04
N VAL A 30 -23.85 3.23 11.13
CA VAL A 30 -24.29 4.57 10.73
C VAL A 30 -24.30 4.62 9.21
N THR A 31 -25.42 5.02 8.63
CA THR A 31 -25.54 5.23 7.19
C THR A 31 -25.50 6.73 6.91
N LEU A 32 -24.57 7.16 6.05
CA LEU A 32 -24.42 8.57 5.66
C LEU A 32 -24.59 8.72 4.16
N GLY A 33 -25.25 9.80 3.76
CA GLY A 33 -25.51 10.13 2.36
C GLY A 33 -26.79 9.50 1.81
N LYS A 34 -27.10 9.87 0.57
CA LYS A 34 -28.21 9.33 -0.23
C LYS A 34 -27.64 8.69 -1.48
N SER A 35 -28.26 7.61 -1.96
CA SER A 35 -27.89 6.99 -3.24
C SER A 35 -27.85 8.04 -4.36
N ASP A 36 -26.89 7.87 -5.27
CA ASP A 36 -26.71 8.74 -6.44
C ASP A 36 -26.46 10.22 -6.12
N THR A 37 -26.00 10.52 -4.89
CA THR A 37 -25.56 11.85 -4.48
C THR A 37 -24.15 11.84 -3.93
N THR A 38 -23.51 13.00 -3.92
CA THR A 38 -22.15 13.16 -3.39
C THR A 38 -22.18 13.42 -1.89
N VAL A 39 -21.35 12.69 -1.15
CA VAL A 39 -20.93 13.07 0.20
C VAL A 39 -19.58 13.78 0.10
N THR A 40 -19.50 15.01 0.60
CA THR A 40 -18.27 15.80 0.61
C THR A 40 -17.73 15.91 2.02
N VAL A 41 -16.47 15.51 2.22
CA VAL A 41 -15.72 15.74 3.47
C VAL A 41 -14.64 16.76 3.16
N ALA A 42 -14.82 17.99 3.64
CA ALA A 42 -13.90 19.10 3.32
C ALA A 42 -12.59 19.05 4.12
N GLY A 43 -12.56 18.31 5.24
CA GLY A 43 -11.40 18.14 6.10
C GLY A 43 -10.70 16.80 5.90
N SER A 44 -9.71 16.53 6.75
CA SER A 44 -9.05 15.22 6.80
C SER A 44 -10.05 14.12 7.18
N LEU A 45 -9.86 12.95 6.56
CA LEU A 45 -10.57 11.72 6.91
C LEU A 45 -9.62 10.80 7.68
N ASP A 46 -10.01 10.44 8.90
CA ASP A 46 -9.35 9.42 9.70
C ASP A 46 -10.31 8.24 9.90
N VAL A 47 -9.85 7.03 9.60
CA VAL A 47 -10.65 5.80 9.67
C VAL A 47 -9.97 4.83 10.62
N ASN A 48 -10.46 4.79 11.86
CA ASN A 48 -9.95 3.91 12.91
C ASN A 48 -10.69 2.57 12.90
N GLY A 49 -10.32 1.72 11.95
CA GLY A 49 -10.85 0.36 11.81
C GLY A 49 -9.80 -0.59 11.23
N THR A 50 -10.16 -1.85 11.07
CA THR A 50 -9.26 -2.87 10.48
C THR A 50 -9.48 -3.08 8.99
N VAL A 51 -10.59 -2.59 8.42
CA VAL A 51 -10.96 -2.76 7.00
C VAL A 51 -11.65 -1.50 6.49
N THR A 52 -11.24 -1.06 5.29
CA THR A 52 -11.94 -0.05 4.49
C THR A 52 -12.28 -0.69 3.14
N THR A 53 -13.57 -0.73 2.80
CA THR A 53 -14.03 -1.20 1.48
C THR A 53 -14.42 -0.02 0.61
N ILE A 54 -13.88 0.05 -0.60
CA ILE A 54 -14.25 1.03 -1.62
C ILE A 54 -14.73 0.24 -2.84
N ASP A 55 -16.03 0.31 -3.10
CA ASP A 55 -16.65 -0.30 -4.28
C ASP A 55 -16.97 0.81 -5.29
N SER A 56 -16.00 1.09 -6.16
CA SER A 56 -16.10 2.10 -7.21
C SER A 56 -15.51 1.55 -8.52
N ALA A 57 -15.98 2.07 -9.64
CA ALA A 57 -15.42 1.70 -10.95
C ALA A 57 -13.96 2.18 -11.12
N ASN A 58 -13.61 3.32 -10.50
CA ASN A 58 -12.27 3.89 -10.51
C ASN A 58 -11.99 4.58 -9.17
N THR A 59 -10.71 4.61 -8.80
CA THR A 59 -10.20 5.38 -7.66
C THR A 59 -9.12 6.34 -8.16
N TYR A 60 -9.26 7.62 -7.85
CA TYR A 60 -8.25 8.63 -8.15
C TYR A 60 -7.58 9.04 -6.83
N ILE A 61 -6.27 8.81 -6.75
CA ILE A 61 -5.44 9.20 -5.60
C ILE A 61 -4.49 10.28 -6.08
N ALA A 62 -4.63 11.48 -5.53
CA ALA A 62 -3.81 12.63 -5.90
C ALA A 62 -2.49 12.70 -5.11
N ASP A 63 -2.29 11.78 -4.16
CA ASP A 63 -1.10 11.74 -3.32
C ASP A 63 0.14 11.37 -4.13
N LYS A 64 1.28 11.96 -3.76
CA LYS A 64 2.57 11.64 -4.40
C LYS A 64 3.09 10.27 -4.00
N PHE A 65 2.76 9.84 -2.78
CA PHE A 65 3.22 8.60 -2.18
C PHE A 65 2.09 7.94 -1.42
N MET A 66 2.08 6.61 -1.47
CA MET A 66 1.27 5.77 -0.60
C MET A 66 2.21 5.04 0.36
N ILE A 67 1.88 5.06 1.65
CA ILE A 67 2.64 4.30 2.66
C ILE A 67 1.82 3.05 3.00
N ILE A 68 2.34 1.90 2.61
CA ILE A 68 1.74 0.58 2.86
C ILE A 68 2.46 -0.06 4.05
N ALA A 69 1.74 -0.88 4.82
CA ALA A 69 2.23 -1.48 6.07
C ALA A 69 2.69 -0.44 7.14
N SER A 70 2.12 0.77 7.09
CA SER A 70 2.37 1.79 8.11
C SER A 70 1.83 1.36 9.47
N GLY A 71 2.54 1.74 10.55
CA GLY A 71 2.18 1.37 11.93
C GLY A 71 2.72 0.01 12.38
N SER A 72 3.43 -0.71 11.52
CA SER A 72 4.12 -1.96 11.87
C SER A 72 5.19 -1.71 12.95
N ALA A 73 5.26 -2.59 13.95
CA ALA A 73 6.22 -2.48 15.06
C ALA A 73 7.58 -3.14 14.74
N THR A 74 7.60 -4.00 13.73
CA THR A 74 8.77 -4.70 13.20
C THR A 74 8.77 -4.56 11.69
N ASP A 75 9.90 -4.92 11.07
CA ASP A 75 9.94 -5.10 9.62
C ASP A 75 8.90 -6.15 9.20
N THR A 76 8.26 -5.92 8.07
CA THR A 76 7.14 -6.74 7.60
C THR A 76 7.00 -6.64 6.10
N ASP A 77 6.38 -7.67 5.53
CA ASP A 77 6.06 -7.69 4.11
C ASP A 77 4.93 -6.70 3.79
N GLY A 78 4.93 -6.21 2.56
CA GLY A 78 3.92 -5.27 2.10
C GLY A 78 3.92 -5.12 0.59
N GLY A 79 2.75 -4.85 -0.01
CA GLY A 79 2.65 -4.77 -1.46
C GLY A 79 1.24 -4.51 -1.96
N VAL A 80 1.08 -4.76 -3.26
CA VAL A 80 -0.19 -4.64 -3.97
C VAL A 80 -0.56 -6.00 -4.55
N LEU A 81 -1.78 -6.42 -4.25
CA LEU A 81 -2.38 -7.65 -4.77
C LEU A 81 -3.37 -7.31 -5.89
N ILE A 82 -3.19 -7.94 -7.04
CA ILE A 82 -4.16 -7.94 -8.15
C ILE A 82 -4.91 -9.25 -8.12
N GLN A 83 -6.12 -9.21 -7.57
CA GLN A 83 -6.99 -10.37 -7.45
C GLN A 83 -7.45 -10.83 -8.85
N ASN A 84 -7.11 -12.06 -9.23
CA ASN A 84 -7.52 -12.69 -10.49
C ASN A 84 -8.57 -13.81 -10.28
N SER A 85 -8.77 -14.23 -9.04
CA SER A 85 -9.68 -15.31 -8.63
C SER A 85 -10.25 -15.01 -7.25
N ALA A 86 -11.27 -15.74 -6.80
CA ALA A 86 -11.84 -15.49 -5.48
C ALA A 86 -10.82 -15.81 -4.37
N GLY A 87 -10.30 -14.77 -3.70
CA GLY A 87 -9.49 -14.90 -2.49
C GLY A 87 -7.98 -15.01 -2.70
N ALA A 88 -7.47 -14.98 -3.93
CA ALA A 88 -6.05 -14.96 -4.25
C ALA A 88 -5.76 -14.19 -5.55
N GLY A 89 -4.49 -13.86 -5.81
CA GLY A 89 -4.08 -13.09 -6.97
C GLY A 89 -2.59 -13.03 -7.19
N TYR A 90 -2.19 -12.17 -8.12
CA TYR A 90 -0.79 -11.85 -8.37
C TYR A 90 -0.38 -10.65 -7.53
N ALA A 91 0.73 -10.76 -6.81
CA ALA A 91 1.24 -9.66 -5.99
C ALA A 91 2.58 -9.12 -6.52
N LEU A 92 2.78 -7.82 -6.31
CA LEU A 92 4.07 -7.15 -6.31
C LEU A 92 4.28 -6.59 -4.91
N GLY A 93 5.34 -7.00 -4.23
CA GLY A 93 5.59 -6.57 -2.85
C GLY A 93 7.06 -6.56 -2.47
N TYR A 94 7.33 -6.00 -1.31
CA TYR A 94 8.59 -6.11 -0.61
C TYR A 94 8.49 -7.29 0.38
N ASP A 95 9.46 -8.20 0.30
CA ASP A 95 9.69 -9.30 1.23
C ASP A 95 10.83 -8.89 2.18
N SER A 96 10.47 -8.67 3.43
CA SER A 96 11.34 -8.27 4.53
C SER A 96 12.21 -9.42 5.05
N GLY A 97 11.84 -10.67 4.80
CA GLY A 97 12.62 -11.85 5.19
C GLY A 97 13.88 -12.04 4.34
N ILE A 98 13.86 -11.52 3.11
CA ILE A 98 15.00 -11.61 2.16
C ILE A 98 15.50 -10.26 1.66
N ASP A 99 14.90 -9.14 2.08
CA ASP A 99 15.21 -7.78 1.65
C ASP A 99 15.07 -7.53 0.13
N ARG A 100 14.00 -8.02 -0.51
CA ARG A 100 13.78 -7.87 -1.97
C ARG A 100 12.38 -7.43 -2.35
N TRP A 101 12.28 -6.80 -3.52
CA TRP A 101 11.03 -6.70 -4.26
C TRP A 101 10.76 -7.99 -5.03
N VAL A 102 9.54 -8.52 -4.93
CA VAL A 102 9.17 -9.86 -5.39
C VAL A 102 7.83 -9.87 -6.13
N PHE A 103 7.64 -10.91 -6.93
CA PHE A 103 6.36 -11.31 -7.49
C PHE A 103 5.92 -12.64 -6.86
N ASP A 104 4.64 -12.73 -6.55
CA ASP A 104 3.96 -13.93 -6.05
C ASP A 104 2.74 -14.16 -6.95
N ALA A 105 2.56 -15.38 -7.46
CA ALA A 105 1.54 -15.71 -8.44
C ALA A 105 0.20 -16.15 -7.85
N ASP A 106 0.14 -16.43 -6.54
CA ASP A 106 -1.05 -16.95 -5.88
C ASP A 106 -1.26 -16.47 -4.44
N LEU A 107 -0.70 -15.30 -4.09
CA LEU A 107 -0.87 -14.66 -2.78
C LEU A 107 -2.34 -14.58 -2.37
N ALA A 108 -2.66 -15.21 -1.23
CA ALA A 108 -3.98 -15.13 -0.63
C ALA A 108 -4.28 -13.70 -0.16
N HIS A 109 -5.52 -13.23 -0.34
CA HIS A 109 -5.93 -11.87 0.06
C HIS A 109 -5.79 -11.56 1.56
N ASN A 110 -5.64 -12.59 2.38
CA ASN A 110 -5.45 -12.52 3.82
C ASN A 110 -4.09 -13.07 4.28
N ALA A 111 -3.14 -13.24 3.36
CA ALA A 111 -1.77 -13.59 3.69
C ALA A 111 -1.12 -12.52 4.56
N THR A 112 -0.24 -12.94 5.48
CA THR A 112 0.56 -12.05 6.34
C THR A 112 1.96 -11.82 5.80
N ASP A 113 2.42 -12.70 4.93
CA ASP A 113 3.77 -12.74 4.37
C ASP A 113 3.66 -13.04 2.87
N ILE A 114 4.60 -12.55 2.07
CA ILE A 114 4.65 -12.81 0.63
C ILE A 114 5.59 -13.99 0.34
N GLY A 115 5.19 -14.89 -0.56
CA GLY A 115 6.00 -16.04 -0.98
C GLY A 115 6.62 -15.77 -2.35
N PRO A 116 7.93 -15.51 -2.47
CA PRO A 116 8.50 -15.14 -3.77
C PRO A 116 8.49 -16.30 -4.77
N ASP A 117 7.77 -16.15 -5.88
CA ASP A 117 7.90 -17.01 -7.07
C ASP A 117 8.95 -16.47 -8.03
N ALA A 118 9.13 -15.15 -8.03
CA ALA A 118 10.14 -14.45 -8.81
C ALA A 118 10.56 -13.15 -8.11
N TYR A 119 11.69 -12.59 -8.54
CA TYR A 119 12.23 -11.34 -8.01
C TYR A 119 12.16 -10.22 -9.04
N VAL A 120 11.92 -8.99 -8.57
CA VAL A 120 12.10 -7.81 -9.41
C VAL A 120 13.61 -7.61 -9.65
N GLY A 121 13.98 -7.45 -10.92
CA GLY A 121 15.35 -7.09 -11.30
C GLY A 121 15.64 -5.65 -10.89
N VAL A 122 16.73 -5.44 -10.14
CA VAL A 122 17.19 -4.11 -9.74
C VAL A 122 18.51 -3.77 -10.43
N ILE A 123 18.71 -2.47 -10.66
CA ILE A 123 19.94 -1.91 -11.23
C ILE A 123 20.54 -0.98 -10.21
N GLU A 124 21.80 -1.22 -9.85
CA GLU A 124 22.61 -0.37 -9.00
C GLU A 124 23.73 0.24 -9.84
N THR A 125 24.15 1.48 -9.53
CA THR A 125 25.17 2.19 -10.31
C THR A 125 26.21 2.82 -9.40
N GLY A 126 27.45 2.87 -9.86
CA GLY A 126 28.54 3.56 -9.19
C GLY A 126 29.66 3.91 -10.15
N THR A 127 30.82 4.30 -9.63
CA THR A 127 31.98 4.75 -10.41
C THR A 127 33.22 3.88 -10.19
N GLY A 128 33.04 2.69 -9.62
CA GLY A 128 34.12 1.73 -9.41
C GLY A 128 33.75 0.39 -10.03
N HIS A 129 34.77 -0.38 -10.39
CA HIS A 129 34.59 -1.69 -11.01
C HIS A 129 33.70 -2.60 -10.18
N GLY A 130 32.90 -3.42 -10.86
CA GLY A 130 31.96 -4.34 -10.22
C GLY A 130 32.60 -5.38 -9.31
N ASP A 131 33.88 -5.73 -9.53
CA ASP A 131 34.63 -6.63 -8.64
C ASP A 131 34.98 -6.00 -7.28
N SER A 132 34.91 -4.67 -7.21
CA SER A 132 35.19 -3.85 -6.04
C SER A 132 33.91 -3.34 -5.38
N GLN A 133 32.74 -3.69 -5.91
CA GLN A 133 31.45 -3.27 -5.36
C GLN A 133 31.10 -4.00 -4.08
N ALA A 134 30.41 -3.26 -3.22
CA ALA A 134 29.75 -3.85 -2.06
C ALA A 134 28.64 -4.81 -2.52
N VAL A 135 28.24 -5.67 -1.59
CA VAL A 135 27.09 -6.56 -1.71
C VAL A 135 25.85 -5.77 -2.15
N PRO A 136 24.97 -6.31 -3.04
CA PRO A 136 23.74 -5.64 -3.46
C PRO A 136 22.91 -5.12 -2.28
N ILE A 137 22.31 -3.93 -2.45
CA ILE A 137 21.46 -3.30 -1.43
C ILE A 137 20.21 -4.17 -1.20
N TYR A 138 19.60 -4.64 -2.28
CA TYR A 138 18.45 -5.54 -2.22
C TYR A 138 18.91 -6.99 -2.28
N GLY A 139 18.53 -7.77 -1.28
CA GLY A 139 18.84 -9.19 -1.17
C GLY A 139 20.17 -9.54 -0.49
N GLY A 140 21.07 -8.56 -0.30
CA GLY A 140 22.35 -8.81 0.34
C GLY A 140 23.18 -9.89 -0.35
N THR A 141 24.02 -10.59 0.41
CA THR A 141 24.98 -11.58 -0.13
C THR A 141 24.30 -12.84 -0.65
N THR A 142 23.18 -13.20 -0.01
CA THR A 142 22.53 -14.48 -0.23
C THR A 142 21.44 -14.37 -1.28
N ASN A 143 20.60 -13.33 -1.16
CA ASN A 143 19.45 -13.17 -2.01
C ASN A 143 19.67 -12.11 -3.10
N GLY A 144 20.76 -11.33 -3.10
CA GLY A 144 21.02 -10.27 -4.10
C GLY A 144 21.35 -10.77 -5.51
N VAL A 145 21.29 -12.08 -5.74
CA VAL A 145 21.55 -12.70 -7.05
C VAL A 145 20.60 -12.14 -8.11
N GLY A 146 21.18 -11.83 -9.27
CA GLY A 146 20.50 -11.23 -10.42
C GLY A 146 20.50 -9.71 -10.44
N THR A 147 20.97 -9.02 -9.39
CA THR A 147 21.17 -7.57 -9.41
C THR A 147 22.20 -7.18 -10.46
N ILE A 148 21.87 -6.20 -11.28
CA ILE A 148 22.77 -5.65 -12.29
C ILE A 148 23.49 -4.45 -11.68
N TYR A 149 24.82 -4.44 -11.75
CA TYR A 149 25.62 -3.27 -11.43
C TYR A 149 26.21 -2.64 -12.69
N ILE A 150 26.09 -1.32 -12.83
CA ILE A 150 26.66 -0.55 -13.94
C ILE A 150 27.72 0.40 -13.40
N ASP A 151 28.96 0.23 -13.87
CA ASP A 151 30.01 1.22 -13.66
C ASP A 151 29.84 2.36 -14.66
N THR A 152 29.70 3.55 -14.12
CA THR A 152 29.45 4.79 -14.85
C THR A 152 30.69 5.68 -14.95
N ASP A 153 31.86 5.22 -14.48
CA ASP A 153 33.09 5.97 -14.66
C ASP A 153 33.50 6.03 -16.14
N ALA A 154 33.86 7.23 -16.61
CA ALA A 154 34.06 7.50 -18.03
C ALA A 154 35.27 6.76 -18.63
N GLY A 155 36.20 6.32 -17.78
CA GLY A 155 37.43 5.62 -18.18
C GLY A 155 37.29 4.11 -18.36
N ASP A 156 36.33 3.47 -17.67
CA ASP A 156 36.17 2.02 -17.68
C ASP A 156 34.72 1.60 -17.32
N GLN A 157 33.83 1.73 -18.31
CA GLN A 157 32.42 1.36 -18.16
C GLN A 157 32.24 -0.15 -18.30
N GLY A 158 31.43 -0.73 -17.43
CA GLY A 158 31.11 -2.16 -17.47
C GLY A 158 29.74 -2.49 -16.90
N ILE A 159 29.29 -3.71 -17.17
CA ILE A 159 28.06 -4.29 -16.61
C ILE A 159 28.44 -5.58 -15.92
N TRP A 160 28.05 -5.70 -14.66
CA TRP A 160 28.20 -6.91 -13.85
C TRP A 160 26.83 -7.40 -13.41
N ILE A 161 26.71 -8.71 -13.25
CA ILE A 161 25.52 -9.34 -12.68
C ILE A 161 26.01 -10.03 -11.42
N TYR A 162 25.39 -9.71 -10.28
CA TYR A 162 25.67 -10.41 -9.03
C TYR A 162 25.15 -11.84 -9.13
N SER A 163 26.01 -12.83 -8.87
CA SER A 163 25.72 -14.26 -9.05
C SER A 163 26.21 -15.08 -7.88
#